data_AF-A0A5C1A7G1-F1
#
_entry.id   AF-A0A5C1A7G1-F1
#
_cell.length_a   1.000
_cell.length_b   1.000
_cell.length_c   1.000
_cell.angle_alpha   90.00
_cell.angle_beta   90.00
_cell.angle_gamma   90.00
#
_symmetry.space_group_name_H-M   'P 1'
#
loop_
_entity.id
_entity.type
_entity.pdbx_description
1 polymer ?
#
loop_
_entity_poly.entity_id
_entity_poly.type
_entity_poly.pdbx_seq_one_letter_code
_entity_poly.pdbx_strand_id
1 'polypeptide(L)'
;MTCFVEFHAAGFWCRGEVLRVWIAEMLAAGKKYPNPPPWLPTALGYWDAIRSAAKYGRADLRFEVNVTNQQQQNECIQFLETVGRRKLDPIVQRANTLAISLVRGDLAGMAPTVLEYWSNEEWLGN
;
A
#
# COMPACT_ATOMS: atom_id res chain seq x y z
N MET A 1 -13.74 14.77 -8.31
CA MET A 1 -13.19 13.47 -8.78
C MET A 1 -13.17 12.51 -7.58
N THR A 2 -13.54 11.24 -7.74
CA THR A 2 -13.87 10.37 -6.59
C THR A 2 -12.74 9.37 -6.26
N CYS A 3 -11.93 9.60 -5.22
CA CYS A 3 -10.89 8.67 -4.78
C CYS A 3 -11.50 7.45 -4.05
N PHE A 4 -10.98 6.26 -4.32
CA PHE A 4 -11.47 5.03 -3.70
C PHE A 4 -10.34 4.03 -3.45
N VAL A 5 -10.58 3.14 -2.48
CA VAL A 5 -9.81 1.92 -2.27
C VAL A 5 -10.78 0.73 -2.22
N GLU A 6 -10.52 -0.31 -3.02
CA GLU A 6 -11.37 -1.50 -3.14
C GLU A 6 -10.56 -2.76 -2.85
N PHE A 7 -11.04 -3.63 -1.97
CA PHE A 7 -10.36 -4.90 -1.70
C PHE A 7 -10.77 -5.97 -2.74
N HIS A 8 -9.80 -6.80 -3.15
CA HIS A 8 -10.00 -7.98 -3.99
C HIS A 8 -9.21 -9.16 -3.43
N ALA A 9 -9.63 -10.40 -3.73
CA ALA A 9 -9.16 -11.65 -3.11
C ALA A 9 -7.63 -11.85 -2.90
N ALA A 10 -6.76 -11.10 -3.59
CA ALA A 10 -5.30 -11.12 -3.40
C ALA A 10 -4.65 -9.72 -3.40
N GLY A 11 -5.40 -8.65 -3.11
CA GLY A 11 -4.89 -7.28 -3.20
C GLY A 11 -5.92 -6.19 -2.92
N PHE A 12 -5.58 -4.95 -3.29
CA PHE A 12 -6.54 -3.86 -3.30
C PHE A 12 -6.29 -2.92 -4.48
N TRP A 13 -7.36 -2.33 -4.98
CA TRP A 13 -7.32 -1.31 -6.00
C TRP A 13 -7.34 0.06 -5.34
N CYS A 14 -6.54 0.98 -5.84
CA CYS A 14 -6.64 2.38 -5.46
C CYS A 14 -6.40 3.28 -6.67
N ARG A 15 -6.72 4.57 -6.54
CA ARG A 15 -6.38 5.52 -7.59
C ARG A 15 -4.87 5.64 -7.76
N GLY A 16 -4.43 5.85 -8.99
CA GLY A 16 -3.02 5.97 -9.33
C GLY A 16 -2.29 7.06 -8.52
N GLU A 17 -2.97 8.15 -8.15
CA GLU A 17 -2.38 9.19 -7.29
C GLU A 17 -2.13 8.73 -5.86
N VAL A 18 -3.11 8.07 -5.22
CA VAL A 18 -2.96 7.49 -3.87
C VAL A 18 -1.84 6.45 -3.88
N LEU A 19 -1.84 5.57 -4.88
CA LEU A 19 -0.79 4.57 -5.06
C LEU A 19 0.59 5.21 -5.21
N ARG A 20 0.70 6.25 -6.05
CA ARG A 20 1.97 6.94 -6.32
C ARG A 20 2.53 7.61 -5.07
N VAL A 21 1.68 8.29 -4.28
CA VAL A 21 2.09 8.92 -3.02
C VAL A 21 2.49 7.87 -2.01
N TRP A 22 1.69 6.81 -1.85
CA TRP A 22 2.01 5.75 -0.92
C TRP A 22 3.32 5.02 -1.27
N ILE A 23 3.55 4.68 -2.54
CA ILE A 23 4.82 4.11 -2.98
C ILE A 23 5.98 5.07 -2.73
N ALA A 24 5.81 6.39 -2.93
CA ALA A 24 6.85 7.36 -2.62
C ALA A 24 7.24 7.31 -1.12
N GLU A 25 6.25 7.14 -0.24
CA GLU A 25 6.47 6.99 1.21
C GLU A 25 7.13 5.65 1.56
N MET A 26 6.76 4.55 0.89
CA MET A 26 7.45 3.26 1.00
C MET A 26 8.92 3.36 0.58
N LEU A 27 9.21 4.04 -0.54
CA LEU A 27 10.58 4.26 -1.00
C LEU A 27 11.38 5.11 -0.01
N ALA A 28 10.77 6.16 0.55
CA ALA A 28 11.41 7.01 1.54
C ALA A 28 11.70 6.27 2.85
N ALA A 29 10.79 5.38 3.29
CA ALA A 29 10.99 4.52 4.44
C ALA A 29 12.10 3.48 4.19
N GLY A 30 12.04 2.80 3.04
CA GLY A 30 12.99 1.74 2.66
C GLY A 30 14.44 2.22 2.58
N LYS A 31 14.68 3.42 2.06
CA LYS A 31 16.02 4.03 2.02
C LYS A 31 16.66 4.25 3.38
N LYS A 32 15.84 4.36 4.44
CA LYS A 32 16.28 4.61 5.82
C LYS A 32 16.02 3.42 6.74
N TYR A 33 15.64 2.27 6.18
CA TYR A 33 15.23 1.12 6.98
C TYR A 33 16.46 0.49 7.64
N PRO A 34 16.49 0.39 8.98
CA PRO A 34 17.63 -0.20 9.69
C PRO A 34 17.68 -1.70 9.39
N ASN A 35 18.87 -2.20 9.03
CA ASN A 35 19.10 -3.62 8.71
C ASN A 35 18.06 -4.18 7.73
N PRO A 36 18.03 -3.70 6.47
CA PRO A 36 17.01 -4.08 5.51
C PRO A 36 17.04 -5.59 5.22
N PRO A 37 15.89 -6.27 5.19
CA PRO A 37 15.85 -7.67 4.82
C PRO A 37 16.28 -7.85 3.35
N PRO A 38 16.79 -9.04 2.96
CA PRO A 38 17.40 -9.24 1.63
C PRO A 38 16.47 -8.94 0.44
N TRP A 39 15.16 -9.07 0.62
CA TRP A 39 14.16 -8.81 -0.43
C TRP A 39 13.88 -7.32 -0.64
N LEU A 40 14.11 -6.47 0.38
CA LEU A 40 13.67 -5.08 0.36
C LEU A 40 14.36 -4.23 -0.72
N PRO A 41 15.69 -4.28 -0.93
CA PRO A 41 16.34 -3.51 -1.99
C PRO A 41 15.76 -3.79 -3.39
N THR A 42 15.52 -5.07 -3.70
CA THR A 42 14.91 -5.49 -4.96
C THR A 42 13.46 -4.99 -5.07
N ALA A 43 12.67 -5.11 -4.01
CA ALA A 43 11.30 -4.59 -3.97
C ALA A 43 11.24 -3.07 -4.20
N LEU A 44 12.15 -2.31 -3.57
CA LEU A 44 12.25 -0.85 -3.77
C LEU A 44 12.53 -0.50 -5.23
N GLY A 45 13.38 -1.26 -5.93
CA GLY A 45 13.64 -1.08 -7.36
C GLY A 45 12.38 -1.27 -8.21
N TYR A 46 11.62 -2.32 -7.95
CA TYR A 46 10.34 -2.56 -8.64
C TYR A 46 9.30 -1.48 -8.34
N TRP A 47 9.18 -1.07 -7.07
CA TRP A 47 8.23 -0.04 -6.67
C TRP A 47 8.56 1.33 -7.27
N ASP A 48 9.83 1.70 -7.41
CA ASP A 48 10.22 2.94 -8.07
C ASP A 48 9.85 2.96 -9.56
N ALA A 49 9.97 1.82 -10.23
CA ALA A 49 9.51 1.64 -11.61
C ALA A 49 7.98 1.76 -11.72
N ILE A 50 7.22 1.12 -10.82
CA ILE A 50 5.76 1.21 -10.77
C ILE A 50 5.31 2.66 -10.51
N ARG A 51 5.93 3.35 -9.55
CA ARG A 51 5.64 4.77 -9.26
C ARG A 51 5.82 5.65 -10.49
N SER A 52 6.86 5.39 -11.28
CA SER A 52 7.17 6.15 -12.49
C SER A 52 6.18 5.86 -13.62
N ALA A 53 5.61 4.66 -13.65
CA ALA A 53 4.61 4.21 -14.63
C ALA A 53 3.16 4.59 -14.25
N ALA A 54 2.88 4.83 -12.97
CA ALA A 54 1.57 5.24 -12.47
C ALA A 54 1.21 6.68 -12.89
N LYS A 55 0.84 6.87 -14.17
CA LYS A 55 0.23 8.10 -14.69
C LYS A 55 -1.30 7.96 -14.69
N TYR A 56 -1.98 9.07 -14.42
CA TYR A 56 -3.44 9.29 -14.35
C TYR A 56 -4.33 8.08 -14.70
N GLY A 57 -5.05 7.54 -13.72
CA GLY A 57 -5.97 6.41 -13.91
C GLY A 57 -6.18 5.57 -12.65
N ARG A 58 -6.80 4.38 -12.84
CA ARG A 58 -6.89 3.32 -11.82
C ARG A 58 -5.66 2.43 -11.92
N ALA A 59 -5.04 2.09 -10.80
CA ALA A 59 -3.93 1.15 -10.76
C ALA A 59 -4.28 -0.02 -9.83
N ASP A 60 -3.99 -1.24 -10.29
CA ASP A 60 -4.16 -2.47 -9.52
C ASP A 60 -2.89 -2.69 -8.69
N LEU A 61 -3.03 -2.77 -7.37
CA LEU A 61 -1.94 -3.20 -6.51
C LEU A 61 -2.23 -4.62 -6.03
N ARG A 62 -1.43 -5.55 -6.55
CA ARG A 62 -1.44 -6.94 -6.10
C ARG A 62 -0.26 -7.17 -5.18
N PHE A 63 -0.57 -7.62 -3.97
CA PHE A 63 0.42 -8.11 -3.06
C PHE A 63 0.52 -9.61 -3.21
N GLU A 64 1.53 -10.08 -3.94
CA GLU A 64 1.97 -11.46 -3.83
C GLU A 64 2.78 -11.62 -2.54
N VAL A 65 2.09 -11.60 -1.40
CA VAL A 65 2.71 -11.94 -0.13
C VAL A 65 2.81 -13.45 -0.07
N ASN A 66 4.03 -13.95 0.06
CA ASN A 66 4.24 -15.36 0.35
C ASN A 66 3.81 -15.65 1.80
N VAL A 67 2.52 -15.88 2.01
CA VAL A 67 1.90 -16.18 3.32
C VAL A 67 2.40 -17.48 3.95
N THR A 68 3.17 -18.30 3.22
CA THR A 68 3.74 -19.54 3.75
C THR A 68 5.06 -19.32 4.51
N ASN A 69 5.69 -18.15 4.36
CA ASN A 69 6.90 -17.78 5.10
C ASN A 69 6.57 -16.74 6.17
N GLN A 70 6.33 -17.21 7.40
CA GLN A 70 5.97 -16.36 8.55
C GLN A 70 7.01 -15.27 8.85
N GLN A 71 8.30 -15.55 8.64
CA GLN A 71 9.34 -14.55 8.86
C GLN A 71 9.22 -13.41 7.85
N GLN A 72 9.07 -13.74 6.56
CA GLN A 72 8.91 -12.75 5.50
C GLN A 72 7.62 -11.93 5.66
N GLN A 73 6.54 -12.57 6.12
CA GLN A 73 5.29 -11.90 6.47
C GLN A 73 5.52 -10.86 7.60
N ASN A 74 6.19 -11.25 8.67
CA ASN A 74 6.50 -10.36 9.79
C ASN A 74 7.40 -9.19 9.38
N GLU A 75 8.44 -9.46 8.57
CA GLU A 75 9.32 -8.42 8.02
C GLU A 75 8.54 -7.42 7.15
N CYS A 76 7.59 -7.89 6.35
CA CYS A 76 6.73 -7.04 5.54
C CYS A 76 5.80 -6.18 6.40
N ILE A 77 5.19 -6.75 7.44
CA ILE A 77 4.35 -6.01 8.40
C ILE A 77 5.17 -4.92 9.09
N GLN A 78 6.35 -5.25 9.61
CA GLN A 78 7.22 -4.28 10.30
C GLN A 78 7.63 -3.13 9.36
N PHE A 79 7.90 -3.45 8.10
CA PHE A 79 8.19 -2.43 7.09
C PHE A 79 6.98 -1.51 6.86
N LEU A 80 5.79 -2.05 6.64
CA LEU A 80 4.57 -1.26 6.44
C LEU A 80 4.16 -0.47 7.69
N GLU A 81 4.39 -0.99 8.90
CA GLU A 81 4.20 -0.24 10.14
C GLU A 81 5.18 0.93 10.23
N THR A 82 6.41 0.77 9.76
CA THR A 82 7.39 1.87 9.68
C THR A 82 6.93 2.95 8.69
N VAL A 83 6.35 2.55 7.55
CA VAL A 83 5.72 3.49 6.61
C VAL A 83 4.56 4.23 7.28
N GLY A 84 3.68 3.52 7.98
CA GLY A 84 2.51 4.08 8.67
C GLY A 84 2.80 4.98 9.87
N ARG A 85 4.04 5.01 10.38
CA ARG A 85 4.49 5.97 11.41
C ARG A 85 4.92 7.32 10.83
N ARG A 86 5.01 7.42 9.50
CA ARG A 86 5.31 8.69 8.81
C ARG A 86 4.05 9.55 8.80
N LYS A 87 4.22 10.85 8.57
CA LYS A 87 3.08 11.77 8.41
C LYS A 87 2.45 11.56 7.03
N LEU A 88 1.53 10.59 6.95
CA LEU A 88 0.81 10.23 5.73
C LEU A 88 -0.51 11.01 5.65
N ASP A 89 -0.93 11.33 4.42
CA ASP A 89 -2.30 11.77 4.19
C ASP A 89 -3.28 10.66 4.62
N PRO A 90 -4.48 10.99 5.14
CA PRO A 90 -5.41 9.98 5.67
C PRO A 90 -5.72 8.83 4.70
N ILE A 91 -5.89 9.13 3.41
CA ILE A 91 -6.19 8.11 2.40
C ILE A 91 -4.99 7.19 2.09
N VAL A 92 -3.78 7.73 2.21
CA VAL A 92 -2.51 6.98 2.08
C VAL A 92 -2.28 6.11 3.31
N GLN A 93 -2.61 6.62 4.50
CA GLN A 93 -2.61 5.85 5.75
C GLN A 93 -3.56 4.65 5.68
N ARG A 94 -4.75 4.83 5.08
CA ARG A 94 -5.71 3.74 4.87
C ARG A 94 -5.21 2.70 3.89
N ALA A 95 -4.64 3.10 2.76
CA ALA A 95 -4.00 2.16 1.83
C ALA A 95 -2.89 1.34 2.53
N ASN A 96 -2.07 1.99 3.37
CA ASN A 96 -1.06 1.31 4.16
C ASN A 96 -1.65 0.30 5.17
N THR A 97 -2.74 0.67 5.83
CA THR A 97 -3.42 -0.20 6.80
C THR A 97 -4.00 -1.43 6.12
N LEU A 98 -4.61 -1.26 4.94
CA LEU A 98 -5.14 -2.37 4.15
C LEU A 98 -4.03 -3.29 3.64
N ALA A 99 -2.88 -2.75 3.26
CA ALA A 99 -1.70 -3.55 2.94
C ALA A 99 -1.26 -4.42 4.13
N ILE A 100 -1.27 -3.88 5.36
CA ILE A 100 -0.94 -4.66 6.56
C ILE A 100 -1.97 -5.77 6.79
N SER A 101 -3.26 -5.48 6.71
CA SER A 101 -4.33 -6.48 6.87
C SER A 101 -4.27 -7.57 5.80
N LEU A 102 -3.93 -7.23 4.56
CA LEU A 102 -3.66 -8.19 3.49
C LEU A 102 -2.50 -9.10 3.84
N VAL A 103 -1.36 -8.53 4.23
CA VAL A 103 -0.15 -9.29 4.57
C VAL A 103 -0.44 -10.23 5.72
N ARG A 104 -1.20 -9.81 6.73
CA ARG A 104 -1.61 -10.64 7.88
C ARG A 104 -2.57 -11.78 7.51
N GLY A 105 -3.24 -11.70 6.36
CA GLY A 105 -4.29 -12.63 5.98
C GLY A 105 -5.64 -12.33 6.65
N ASP A 106 -5.79 -11.17 7.30
CA ASP A 106 -7.04 -10.74 7.97
C ASP A 106 -8.20 -10.63 6.97
N LEU A 107 -7.88 -10.40 5.69
CA LEU A 107 -8.85 -10.25 4.61
C LEU A 107 -9.09 -11.55 3.82
N ALA A 108 -8.45 -12.67 4.22
CA ALA A 108 -8.63 -13.95 3.55
C ALA A 108 -10.09 -14.43 3.67
N GLY A 109 -10.73 -14.68 2.53
CA GLY A 109 -12.14 -15.12 2.48
C GLY A 109 -13.19 -14.00 2.60
N MET A 110 -12.78 -12.73 2.72
CA MET A 110 -13.71 -11.61 2.65
C MET A 110 -14.19 -11.39 1.21
N ALA A 111 -15.46 -11.01 1.04
CA ALA A 111 -15.98 -10.62 -0.28
C ALA A 111 -15.34 -9.30 -0.74
N PRO A 112 -15.02 -9.13 -2.04
CA PRO A 112 -14.55 -7.87 -2.58
C PRO A 112 -15.52 -6.74 -2.21
N THR A 113 -15.02 -5.72 -1.53
CA THR A 113 -15.84 -4.62 -1.01
C THR A 113 -15.14 -3.30 -1.28
N VAL A 114 -15.93 -2.31 -1.72
CA VAL A 114 -15.45 -0.93 -1.79
C VAL A 114 -15.30 -0.43 -0.36
N LEU A 115 -14.07 -0.23 0.06
CA LEU A 115 -13.79 0.16 1.43
C LEU A 115 -14.08 1.64 1.65
N GLU A 116 -14.00 2.47 0.60
CA GLU A 116 -14.33 3.90 0.69
C GLU A 116 -14.55 4.58 -0.67
N TYR A 117 -15.53 5.48 -0.72
CA TYR A 117 -15.78 6.45 -1.80
C TYR A 117 -15.61 7.86 -1.23
N TRP A 118 -14.72 8.67 -1.80
CA TRP A 118 -14.52 10.07 -1.38
C TRP A 118 -14.54 10.98 -2.59
N SER A 119 -15.33 12.05 -2.57
CA SER A 119 -15.31 13.07 -3.64
C SER A 119 -14.23 14.13 -3.38
N ASN A 120 -13.67 14.74 -4.43
CA ASN A 120 -12.70 15.85 -4.30
C ASN A 120 -13.18 17.01 -3.40
N GLU A 121 -14.48 17.16 -3.17
CA GLU A 121 -15.04 18.26 -2.35
C GLU A 121 -14.81 18.00 -0.85
N GLU A 122 -14.72 16.73 -0.44
CA GLU A 122 -14.35 16.34 0.93
C GLU A 122 -12.84 16.51 1.20
N TRP A 123 -12.04 16.79 0.17
CA TRP A 123 -10.62 17.13 0.27
C TRP A 123 -10.39 18.58 0.71
N LEU A 124 -11.38 19.45 0.50
CA LEU A 124 -11.30 20.90 0.78
C LEU A 124 -11.93 21.29 2.13
N GLY A 125 -12.46 20.33 2.89
CA GLY A 125 -13.19 20.57 4.13
C GLY A 125 -12.62 19.80 5.32
N ASN A 126 -11.52 20.31 5.90
CA ASN A 126 -11.24 20.41 7.35
C ASN A 126 -9.83 20.97 7.56
#